data_AF-A0A938RD85-F1
#
_entry.id   AF-A0A938RD85-F1
#
_cell.length_a   1.000
_cell.length_b   1.000
_cell.length_c   1.000
_cell.angle_alpha   90.00
_cell.angle_beta   90.00
_cell.angle_gamma   90.00
#
_symmetry.space_group_name_H-M   'P 1'
#
loop_
_entity.id
_entity.type
_entity.pdbx_description
1 polymer ?
#
loop_
_entity_poly.entity_id
_entity_poly.type
_entity_poly.pdbx_seq_one_letter_code
_entity_poly.pdbx_strand_id
1 'polypeptide(L)' 'MRPRVGHIQFLNCLPLYHMLVKKGLLLDIDLYKDTPAQLCERLLAGSLDISPVPSIEFARHARDLLLLPG' A
#
# COMPACT_ATOMS: atom_id res chain seq x y z
N MET A 1 7.22 4.54 15.69
CA MET A 1 5.99 3.89 15.18
C MET A 1 6.32 3.32 13.81
N ARG A 2 5.96 2.07 13.52
CA ARG A 2 6.14 1.49 12.17
C ARG A 2 4.95 1.88 11.30
N PRO A 3 5.14 2.39 10.07
CA PRO A 3 4.03 2.67 9.17
C PRO A 3 3.37 1.37 8.71
N ARG A 4 2.04 1.39 8.62
CA ARG A 4 1.20 0.29 8.14
C ARG A 4 1.09 0.40 6.62
N VAL A 5 1.78 -0.50 5.92
CA VAL A 5 1.97 -0.41 4.47
C VAL A 5 1.22 -1.53 3.75
N GLY A 6 0.34 -1.16 2.82
CA GLY A 6 -0.36 -2.10 1.95
C GLY A 6 0.54 -2.64 0.82
N HIS A 7 0.34 -3.90 0.45
CA HIS A 7 1.02 -4.56 -0.65
C HIS A 7 0.09 -5.52 -1.39
N ILE A 8 -0.06 -5.34 -2.71
CA ILE A 8 -0.96 -6.18 -3.51
C ILE A 8 -0.41 -7.60 -3.60
N GLN A 9 -1.24 -8.61 -3.31
CA GLN A 9 -0.84 -10.03 -3.30
C GLN A 9 -0.88 -10.72 -4.69
N PHE A 10 -0.75 -9.96 -5.76
CA PHE A 10 -0.72 -10.47 -7.14
C PHE A 10 0.71 -10.60 -7.64
N LEU A 11 0.91 -11.46 -8.64
CA LEU A 11 2.23 -11.81 -9.16
C LEU A 11 3.00 -10.60 -9.72
N ASN A 12 2.28 -9.60 -10.25
CA ASN A 12 2.85 -8.35 -10.74
C ASN A 12 3.57 -7.53 -9.64
N CYS A 13 3.24 -7.73 -8.36
CA CYS A 13 3.89 -7.05 -7.23
C CYS A 13 4.98 -7.89 -6.57
N LEU A 14 5.20 -9.14 -7.01
CA LEU A 14 6.25 -9.99 -6.47
C LEU A 14 7.68 -9.40 -6.61
N PRO A 15 8.06 -8.76 -7.75
CA PRO A 15 9.37 -8.13 -7.86
C PRO A 15 9.58 -7.01 -6.82
N LEU A 16 8.53 -6.23 -6.54
CA LEU A 16 8.58 -5.18 -5.51
C LEU A 16 8.74 -5.79 -4.12
N TYR A 17 7.96 -6.83 -3.78
CA TYR A 17 8.09 -7.53 -2.52
C TYR A 17 9.48 -8.12 -2.30
N HIS A 18 10.04 -8.76 -3.33
CA HIS A 18 11.37 -9.33 -3.28
C HIS A 18 12.43 -8.27 -2.93
N MET A 19 12.32 -7.07 -3.50
CA MET A 19 13.22 -5.96 -3.18
C MET A 19 13.07 -5.45 -1.74
N LEU A 20 11.85 -5.38 -1.20
CA LEU A 20 11.61 -5.02 0.20
C LEU A 20 12.30 -6.01 1.16
N VAL A 21 12.17 -7.31 0.88
CA VAL A 21 12.85 -8.37 1.63
C VAL A 21 14.37 -8.23 1.52
N LYS A 22 14.89 -8.14 0.29
CA LYS A 22 16.33 -8.10 0.01
C LYS A 22 17.03 -6.89 0.64
N LYS A 23 16.32 -5.77 0.76
CA LYS A 23 16.81 -4.53 1.37
C LYS A 23 16.57 -4.46 2.89
N GLY A 24 15.92 -5.46 3.49
CA GLY A 24 15.63 -5.46 4.93
C GLY A 24 14.54 -4.48 5.36
N LEU A 25 13.82 -3.85 4.42
CA LEU A 25 12.84 -2.80 4.70
C LEU A 25 11.60 -3.31 5.46
N LEU A 26 11.37 -4.62 5.46
CA LEU A 26 10.30 -5.24 6.24
C LEU A 26 10.50 -5.09 7.76
N LEU A 27 11.72 -4.76 8.21
CA LEU A 27 12.00 -4.52 9.63
C LEU A 27 11.50 -3.14 10.12
N ASP A 28 11.24 -2.23 9.18
CA ASP A 28 10.87 -0.84 9.46
C ASP A 28 9.38 -0.57 9.29
N ILE A 29 8.60 -1.52 8.74
CA ILE A 29 7.18 -1.35 8.39
C ILE A 29 6.33 -2.51 8.89
N ASP A 30 5.04 -2.25 9.11
CA ASP A 30 4.04 -3.30 9.31
C ASP A 30 3.35 -3.56 7.96
N LEU A 31 3.71 -4.66 7.30
CA LEU A 31 3.26 -4.98 5.94
C LEU A 31 1.92 -5.73 5.95
N TYR A 32 0.95 -5.23 5.21
CA TYR A 32 -0.35 -5.87 5.01
C TYR A 32 -0.52 -6.28 3.54
N LYS A 33 -0.70 -7.57 3.31
CA LYS A 33 -0.90 -8.12 1.97
C LYS A 33 -2.38 -8.38 1.73
N ASP A 34 -2.92 -7.82 0.65
CA ASP A 34 -4.31 -8.10 0.30
C ASP A 34 -4.61 -7.78 -1.18
N THR A 35 -5.87 -7.91 -1.60
CA THR A 35 -6.33 -7.45 -2.91
C THR A 35 -6.34 -5.92 -3.00
N PRO A 36 -6.24 -5.32 -4.21
CA PRO A 36 -6.27 -3.86 -4.36
C PRO A 36 -7.53 -3.20 -3.77
N ALA A 37 -8.69 -3.88 -3.88
CA ALA A 37 -9.95 -3.38 -3.32
C ALA A 37 -9.90 -3.32 -1.78
N GLN A 38 -9.52 -4.42 -1.13
CA GLN A 38 -9.43 -4.47 0.34
C GLN A 38 -8.36 -3.52 0.88
N LEU A 39 -7.22 -3.40 0.19
CA LEU A 39 -6.19 -2.43 0.55
C LEU A 39 -6.68 -0.98 0.46
N CYS A 40 -7.48 -0.65 -0.56
CA CYS A 40 -8.08 0.68 -0.71
C CYS A 40 -9.10 0.97 0.40
N GLU A 41 -10.00 0.03 0.70
CA GLU A 41 -10.96 0.15 1.80
C GLU A 41 -10.25 0.38 3.14
N ARG A 42 -9.18 -0.38 3.39
CA ARG A 42 -8.37 -0.27 4.61
C ARG A 42 -7.63 1.06 4.73
N LEU A 43 -7.15 1.62 3.61
CA LEU A 43 -6.54 2.94 3.57
C LEU A 43 -7.57 4.04 3.89
N LEU A 44 -8.73 4.02 3.23
CA LEU A 44 -9.80 5.00 3.46
C LEU A 44 -10.36 4.93 4.89
N ALA A 45 -10.37 3.74 5.51
CA ALA A 45 -10.74 3.54 6.90
C ALA A 45 -9.66 3.97 7.93
N GLY A 46 -8.49 4.46 7.48
CA GLY A 46 -7.38 4.85 8.36
C GLY A 46 -6.65 3.68 9.03
N SER A 47 -6.89 2.45 8.57
CA SER A 47 -6.24 1.24 9.08
C SER A 47 -4.89 0.93 8.39
N LEU A 48 -4.59 1.63 7.29
CA LEU A 48 -3.28 1.71 6.64
C LEU A 48 -2.83 3.17 6.57
N ASP A 49 -1.52 3.38 6.57
CA ASP A 49 -0.92 4.71 6.41
C ASP A 49 -0.55 4.98 4.95
N ILE A 50 -0.10 3.94 4.23
CA ILE A 50 0.30 4.01 2.81
C ILE A 50 -0.15 2.72 2.12
N SER A 51 -0.68 2.83 0.91
CA SER A 51 -1.08 1.65 0.14
C SER A 51 -1.09 1.94 -1.36
N PRO A 52 -0.82 0.95 -2.24
CA PRO A 52 -1.21 1.05 -3.63
C PRO A 52 -2.75 1.15 -3.73
N VAL A 53 -3.22 2.06 -4.57
CA VAL A 53 -4.65 2.34 -4.78
C VAL A 53 -4.95 2.21 -6.28
N PRO A 54 -6.05 1.55 -6.69
CA PRO A 54 -6.49 1.60 -8.08
C PRO A 54 -6.67 3.05 -8.54
N SER A 55 -6.22 3.39 -9.74
CA SER A 55 -6.24 4.79 -10.22
C SER A 55 -7.64 5.41 -10.19
N ILE A 56 -8.68 4.62 -10.46
CA ILE A 56 -10.08 5.04 -10.37
C ILE A 56 -10.52 5.36 -8.94
N GLU A 57 -10.02 4.62 -7.95
CA GLU A 57 -10.32 4.88 -6.53
C GLU A 57 -9.61 6.13 -6.04
N PHE A 58 -8.36 6.35 -6.48
CA PHE A 58 -7.68 7.62 -6.21
C PHE A 58 -8.45 8.80 -6.81
N ALA A 59 -8.90 8.71 -8.07
CA ALA A 59 -9.68 9.77 -8.70
C ALA A 59 -10.97 10.11 -7.94
N ARG A 60 -11.64 9.10 -7.37
CA ARG A 60 -12.85 9.28 -6.54
C ARG A 60 -12.56 9.96 -5.20
N HIS A 61 -11.37 9.74 -4.64
CA HIS A 61 -10.96 10.21 -3.31
C HIS A 61 -9.77 11.18 -3.38
N ALA A 62 -9.63 11.93 -4.49
CA ALA A 62 -8.46 12.77 -4.74
C ALA A 62 -8.29 13.94 -3.76
N ARG A 63 -9.32 14.23 -2.95
CA ARG A 63 -9.26 15.21 -1.85
C ARG A 63 -8.81 14.60 -0.53
N ASP A 64 -8.97 13.28 -0.38
CA ASP A 64 -8.69 12.55 0.85
C ASP A 64 -7.34 11.83 0.80
N LEU A 65 -6.79 11.62 -0.41
CA LEU A 65 -5.56 10.88 -0.66
C LEU A 65 -4.50 11.75 -1.33
N LEU A 66 -3.23 11.54 -0.96
CA LEU A 66 -2.06 12.13 -1.60
C LEU A 66 -1.31 11.08 -2.42
N LEU A 67 -1.02 11.37 -3.69
CA LEU A 67 -0.17 10.52 -4.54
C LEU A 67 1.31 10.88 -4.33
N LEU A 68 2.13 9.90 -3.97
CA LEU A 68 3.58 10.07 -3.77
C LEU A 68 4.36 10.01 -5.11
N PRO A 69 5.52 10.68 -5.25
CA PRO A 69 6.29 11.37 -4.19
C PRO A 69 5.73 12.71 -3.71
N GLY A 70 4.77 13.30 -4.42
CA GLY A 70 4.26 14.66 -4.13
C GLY A 70 5.21 15.75 -4.62
#